data_AF-A0A3A4XNC5-F1
#
_entry.id   AF-A0A3A4XNC5-F1
#
_cell.length_a   1.000
_cell.length_b   1.000
_cell.length_c   1.000
_cell.angle_alpha   90.00
_cell.angle_beta   90.00
_cell.angle_gamma   90.00
#
_symmetry.space_group_name_H-M   'P 1'
#
loop_
_entity.id
_entity.type
_entity.pdbx_description
1 polymer ?
#
loop_
_entity_poly.entity_id
_entity_poly.type
_entity_poly.pdbx_seq_one_letter_code
_entity_poly.pdbx_strand_id
1 'polypeptide(L)'
;MKIKRVVSGFVPFFSATEKILRCGAAALFITLFFAAAAKAEVFIDQVGRQVDIAARPERIVSLMPSLTEMVFELGAGDRLQGVTLFSDEPPAAAKLPKVGSYVHPDLEKIVSLKPDLCLAVRDGNPKHIVDKITALGIPVYTIDPRNLEEIMEAVQMLGKVL
;
A
#
# COMPACT_ATOMS: atom_id res chain seq x y z
N MET A 1 49.53 -29.57 -72.18
CA MET A 1 50.61 -29.94 -71.24
C MET A 1 50.05 -29.85 -69.81
N LYS A 2 49.92 -31.00 -69.10
CA LYS A 2 49.57 -31.27 -67.65
C LYS A 2 48.25 -30.66 -67.12
N ILE A 3 47.12 -31.36 -66.87
CA ILE A 3 46.72 -32.52 -66.02
C ILE A 3 46.77 -32.27 -64.49
N LYS A 4 45.59 -32.28 -63.82
CA LYS A 4 45.12 -33.07 -62.62
C LYS A 4 43.96 -32.31 -61.90
N ARG A 5 42.71 -32.79 -61.89
CA ARG A 5 42.00 -33.79 -61.04
C ARG A 5 41.43 -33.24 -59.69
N VAL A 6 40.09 -33.10 -59.66
CA VAL A 6 39.06 -33.41 -58.62
C VAL A 6 39.52 -33.68 -57.17
N VAL A 7 38.90 -33.02 -56.16
CA VAL A 7 38.13 -33.61 -55.03
C VAL A 7 37.24 -32.58 -54.29
N SER A 8 36.34 -33.11 -53.45
CA SER A 8 35.08 -32.65 -52.86
C SER A 8 35.08 -31.62 -51.72
N GLY A 9 33.96 -30.90 -51.60
CA GLY A 9 33.10 -30.79 -50.39
C GLY A 9 33.66 -30.11 -49.13
N PHE A 10 33.05 -28.99 -48.73
CA PHE A 10 32.79 -28.67 -47.32
C PHE A 10 31.78 -27.52 -47.20
N VAL A 11 30.66 -27.77 -46.52
CA VAL A 11 29.70 -26.77 -46.03
C VAL A 11 30.19 -26.31 -44.65
N PRO A 12 30.01 -25.04 -44.27
CA PRO A 12 29.30 -24.79 -43.01
C PRO A 12 28.29 -23.64 -43.21
N PHE A 13 27.00 -23.78 -42.92
CA PHE A 13 26.36 -24.11 -41.64
C PHE A 13 26.92 -23.29 -40.48
N PHE A 14 26.55 -22.00 -40.38
CA PHE A 14 26.42 -21.32 -39.10
C PHE A 14 25.68 -19.97 -39.25
N SER A 15 24.51 -19.84 -38.61
CA SER A 15 23.94 -18.62 -37.99
C SER A 15 22.41 -18.72 -37.90
N ALA A 16 21.93 -19.65 -37.07
CA ALA A 16 20.53 -19.69 -36.61
C ALA A 16 20.42 -19.43 -35.09
N THR A 17 21.55 -19.20 -34.41
CA THR A 17 21.65 -19.13 -32.94
C THR A 17 21.46 -17.72 -32.37
N GLU A 18 21.62 -16.65 -33.15
CA GLU A 18 21.50 -15.29 -32.62
C GLU A 18 20.07 -14.74 -32.54
N LYS A 19 19.13 -15.29 -33.33
CA LYS A 19 17.72 -14.82 -33.29
C LYS A 19 16.94 -15.36 -32.10
N ILE A 20 17.32 -16.52 -31.57
CA ILE A 20 16.60 -17.16 -30.45
C ILE A 20 16.91 -16.43 -29.13
N LEU A 21 18.10 -15.83 -29.01
CA LEU A 21 18.53 -15.15 -27.78
C LEU A 21 17.81 -13.82 -27.52
N ARG A 22 17.27 -13.16 -28.57
CA ARG A 22 16.55 -11.88 -28.44
C ARG A 22 15.06 -12.03 -28.09
N CYS A 23 14.44 -13.16 -28.41
CA CYS A 23 13.04 -13.42 -28.04
C CYS A 23 12.88 -13.84 -26.56
N GLY A 24 13.90 -14.48 -25.97
CA GLY A 24 13.86 -14.90 -24.56
C GLY A 24 13.84 -13.73 -23.57
N ALA A 25 14.54 -12.63 -23.86
CA ALA A 25 14.61 -11.47 -22.97
C ALA A 25 13.28 -10.68 -22.89
N ALA A 26 12.54 -10.59 -24.00
CA ALA A 26 11.25 -9.89 -24.03
C ALA A 26 10.14 -10.70 -23.31
N ALA A 27 10.16 -12.03 -23.43
CA ALA A 27 9.23 -12.90 -22.73
C ALA A 27 9.51 -12.94 -21.21
N LEU A 28 10.79 -12.87 -20.80
CA LEU A 28 11.19 -12.80 -19.39
C LEU A 28 10.82 -11.45 -18.74
N PHE A 29 10.82 -10.36 -19.51
CA PHE A 29 10.39 -9.03 -19.04
C PHE A 29 8.87 -8.93 -18.87
N ILE A 30 8.09 -9.63 -19.69
CA ILE A 30 6.62 -9.60 -19.65
C ILE A 30 6.07 -10.44 -18.49
N THR A 31 6.75 -11.51 -18.07
CA THR A 31 6.34 -12.33 -16.91
C THR A 31 6.70 -11.70 -15.57
N LEU A 32 7.73 -10.86 -15.51
CA LEU A 32 8.07 -10.05 -14.32
C LEU A 32 7.09 -8.89 -14.07
N PHE A 33 6.24 -8.57 -15.05
CA PHE A 33 5.23 -7.50 -14.97
C PHE A 33 3.87 -7.98 -14.47
N PHE A 34 3.73 -9.27 -14.11
CA PHE A 34 2.59 -9.75 -13.34
C PHE A 34 2.77 -9.30 -11.90
N ALA A 35 2.64 -7.98 -11.69
CA ALA A 35 2.58 -7.36 -10.39
C ALA A 35 1.59 -8.16 -9.55
N ALA A 36 2.06 -8.69 -8.42
CA ALA A 36 1.20 -9.21 -7.38
C ALA A 36 0.20 -8.10 -7.04
N ALA A 37 -1.02 -8.18 -7.59
CA ALA A 37 -2.11 -7.37 -7.12
C ALA A 37 -2.25 -7.73 -5.64
N ALA A 38 -1.85 -6.82 -4.76
CA ALA A 38 -2.06 -6.98 -3.33
C ALA A 38 -3.54 -7.26 -3.15
N LYS A 39 -3.86 -8.46 -2.68
CA LYS A 39 -5.24 -8.92 -2.57
C LYS A 39 -5.95 -7.95 -1.61
N ALA A 40 -6.99 -7.27 -2.07
CA ALA A 40 -7.81 -6.48 -1.15
C ALA A 40 -8.67 -7.43 -0.32
N GLU A 41 -8.84 -7.11 0.96
CA GLU A 41 -9.73 -7.77 1.90
C GLU A 41 -10.84 -6.81 2.33
N VAL A 42 -12.04 -7.34 2.47
CA VAL A 42 -13.22 -6.57 2.85
C VAL A 42 -13.36 -6.63 4.36
N PHE A 43 -13.34 -5.47 5.01
CA PHE A 43 -13.58 -5.33 6.44
C PHE A 43 -14.91 -4.63 6.70
N ILE A 44 -15.54 -4.98 7.82
CA ILE A 44 -16.61 -4.18 8.41
C ILE A 44 -15.98 -3.36 9.54
N ASP A 45 -16.10 -2.04 9.45
CA ASP A 45 -15.63 -1.16 10.51
C ASP A 45 -16.64 -1.04 11.67
N GLN A 46 -16.27 -0.40 12.78
CA GLN A 46 -17.14 -0.32 13.97
C GLN A 46 -18.34 0.64 13.78
N VAL A 47 -18.45 1.27 12.61
CA VAL A 47 -19.64 2.06 12.22
C VAL A 47 -20.49 1.35 11.16
N GLY A 48 -20.20 0.08 10.87
CA GLY A 48 -21.00 -0.79 10.01
C GLY A 48 -20.76 -0.62 8.51
N ARG A 49 -19.67 0.03 8.10
CA ARG A 49 -19.33 0.23 6.68
C ARG A 49 -18.45 -0.91 6.18
N GLN A 50 -18.67 -1.32 4.94
CA GLN A 50 -17.74 -2.15 4.18
C GLN A 50 -16.59 -1.28 3.69
N VAL A 51 -15.36 -1.72 3.95
CA VAL A 51 -14.13 -1.05 3.54
C VAL A 51 -13.23 -2.06 2.86
N ASP A 52 -12.93 -1.83 1.59
CA ASP A 52 -11.93 -2.59 0.84
C ASP A 52 -10.54 -2.08 1.18
N ILE A 53 -9.74 -2.92 1.82
CA ILE A 53 -8.39 -2.55 2.29
C ILE A 53 -7.40 -3.50 1.63
N ALA A 54 -6.28 -2.99 1.11
CA ALA A 54 -5.21 -3.85 0.60
C ALA A 54 -4.74 -4.82 1.71
N ALA A 55 -4.38 -6.06 1.39
CA ALA A 55 -3.90 -7.03 2.40
C ALA A 55 -2.72 -6.52 3.24
N ARG A 56 -2.01 -5.50 2.77
CA ARG A 56 -0.96 -4.82 3.50
C ARG A 56 -0.88 -3.34 3.06
N PRO A 57 -1.58 -2.40 3.73
CA PRO A 57 -1.56 -0.97 3.38
C PRO A 57 -0.22 -0.29 3.67
N GLU A 58 0.53 0.19 2.68
CA GLU A 58 1.90 0.70 2.88
C GLU A 58 1.97 2.23 3.10
N ARG A 59 0.86 2.95 2.92
CA ARG A 59 0.76 4.41 2.99
C ARG A 59 -0.41 4.84 3.86
N ILE A 60 -0.23 4.75 5.17
CA ILE A 60 -1.29 4.98 6.14
C ILE A 60 -1.28 6.44 6.59
N VAL A 61 -2.47 7.04 6.69
CA VAL A 61 -2.68 8.32 7.40
C VAL A 61 -3.52 8.06 8.64
N SER A 62 -3.00 8.45 9.81
CA SER A 62 -3.72 8.36 11.07
C SER A 62 -4.37 9.69 11.44
N LEU A 63 -5.69 9.69 11.64
CA LEU A 63 -6.48 10.89 11.96
C LEU A 63 -6.72 11.09 13.47
N MET A 64 -5.98 10.38 14.33
CA MET A 64 -6.04 10.55 15.79
C MET A 64 -4.70 10.20 16.45
N PRO A 65 -4.27 10.88 17.53
CA PRO A 65 -3.08 10.49 18.29
C PRO A 65 -3.13 9.04 18.79
N SER A 66 -4.23 8.61 19.41
CA SER A 66 -4.37 7.23 19.91
C SER A 66 -4.24 6.17 18.82
N LEU A 67 -4.78 6.41 17.62
CA LEU A 67 -4.58 5.53 16.48
C LEU A 67 -3.12 5.52 16.01
N THR A 68 -2.44 6.67 16.09
CA THR A 68 -1.01 6.76 15.76
C THR A 68 -0.20 5.85 16.68
N GLU A 69 -0.41 5.96 17.99
CA GLU A 69 0.24 5.12 19.00
C GLU A 69 -0.05 3.64 18.77
N MET A 70 -1.32 3.26 18.54
CA MET A 70 -1.68 1.87 18.23
C MET A 70 -0.94 1.32 17.00
N VAL A 71 -0.79 2.11 15.94
CA VAL A 71 -0.07 1.69 14.73
C VAL A 71 1.42 1.46 15.02
N PHE A 72 2.04 2.29 15.86
CA PHE A 72 3.42 2.08 16.31
C PHE A 72 3.55 0.83 17.18
N GLU A 73 2.66 0.64 18.15
CA GLU A 73 2.66 -0.54 19.03
C GLU A 73 2.42 -1.86 18.28
N LEU A 74 1.63 -1.81 17.19
CA LEU A 74 1.43 -2.94 16.28
C LEU A 74 2.62 -3.17 15.32
N GLY A 75 3.69 -2.38 15.42
CA GLY A 75 4.90 -2.53 14.61
C GLY A 75 4.76 -2.06 13.16
N ALA A 76 3.74 -1.26 12.86
CA ALA A 76 3.46 -0.73 11.51
C ALA A 76 3.72 0.78 11.39
N GLY A 77 4.45 1.37 12.34
CA GLY A 77 4.75 2.80 12.36
C GLY A 77 5.56 3.31 11.16
N ASP A 78 6.33 2.44 10.52
CA ASP A 78 7.09 2.73 9.28
C ASP A 78 6.20 2.99 8.05
N ARG A 79 4.95 2.53 8.10
CA ARG A 79 3.95 2.70 7.04
C ARG A 79 3.12 3.97 7.19
N LEU A 80 3.27 4.72 8.30
CA LEU A 80 2.61 6.00 8.47
C LEU A 80 3.26 7.08 7.59
N GLN A 81 2.44 7.72 6.75
CA GLN A 81 2.83 8.83 5.88
C GLN A 81 2.26 10.17 6.34
N GLY A 82 1.33 10.17 7.29
CA GLY A 82 0.78 11.39 7.87
C GLY A 82 0.05 11.13 9.17
N VAL A 83 0.11 12.10 10.09
CA VAL A 83 -0.48 12.03 11.42
C VAL A 83 -1.09 13.37 11.83
N THR A 84 -1.94 13.39 12.85
CA THR A 84 -2.49 14.66 13.34
C THR A 84 -1.47 15.51 14.10
N LEU A 85 -1.79 16.79 14.30
CA LEU A 85 -0.94 17.77 14.98
C LEU A 85 -0.41 17.31 16.34
N PHE A 86 -1.23 16.59 17.12
CA PHE A 86 -0.91 16.15 18.48
C PHE A 86 -0.43 14.69 18.56
N SER A 87 -0.09 14.09 17.41
CA SER A 87 0.55 12.77 17.40
C SER A 87 2.06 12.96 17.56
N ASP A 88 2.55 12.99 18.78
CA ASP A 88 3.96 13.20 19.14
C ASP A 88 4.63 11.99 19.80
N GLU A 89 3.84 11.01 20.24
CA GLU A 89 4.31 9.74 20.80
C GLU A 89 4.09 8.55 19.84
N PRO A 90 5.07 7.64 19.70
CA PRO A 90 6.46 7.77 20.16
C PRO A 90 7.19 8.92 19.40
N PRO A 91 8.41 9.34 19.79
CA PRO A 91 9.12 10.48 19.17
C PRO A 91 9.31 10.40 17.65
N ALA A 92 9.19 9.20 17.05
CA ALA A 92 9.16 9.02 15.61
C ALA A 92 7.90 9.64 14.96
N ALA A 93 6.73 9.58 15.62
CA ALA A 93 5.47 10.16 15.16
C ALA A 93 5.55 11.69 14.99
N ALA A 94 6.29 12.36 15.86
CA ALA A 94 6.50 13.81 15.80
C ALA A 94 7.17 14.26 14.49
N LYS A 95 7.93 13.39 13.83
CA LYS A 95 8.66 13.68 12.58
C LYS A 95 7.82 13.50 11.32
N LEU A 96 6.64 12.90 11.43
CA LEU A 96 5.77 12.61 10.30
C LEU A 96 5.02 13.88 9.84
N PRO A 97 4.65 13.97 8.54
CA PRO A 97 3.84 15.06 8.02
C PRO A 97 2.54 15.26 8.83
N LYS A 98 2.21 16.51 9.15
CA LYS A 98 1.00 16.85 9.91
C LYS A 98 -0.18 17.13 8.99
N VAL A 99 -1.30 16.45 9.22
CA VAL A 99 -2.53 16.55 8.41
C VAL A 99 -3.67 17.29 9.12
N GLY A 100 -3.33 18.32 9.90
CA GLY A 100 -4.31 19.06 10.70
C GLY A 100 -4.60 18.41 12.05
N SER A 101 -5.57 18.95 12.80
CA SER A 101 -5.99 18.34 14.06
C SER A 101 -7.01 17.22 13.81
N TYR A 102 -7.28 16.39 14.80
CA TYR A 102 -8.27 15.31 14.66
C TYR A 102 -9.70 15.86 14.42
N VAL A 103 -10.04 17.04 14.97
CA VAL A 103 -11.31 17.74 14.73
C VAL A 103 -11.32 18.63 13.48
N HIS A 104 -10.16 19.03 12.97
CA HIS A 104 -10.01 19.78 11.73
C HIS A 104 -8.93 19.15 10.83
N PRO A 105 -9.19 17.96 10.25
CA PRO A 105 -8.24 17.33 9.34
C PRO A 105 -8.13 18.12 8.05
N ASP A 106 -6.91 18.26 7.55
CA ASP A 106 -6.59 18.97 6.32
C ASP A 106 -6.73 18.01 5.13
N LEU A 107 -7.89 18.02 4.48
CA LEU A 107 -8.23 17.12 3.38
C LEU A 107 -7.23 17.20 2.21
N GLU A 108 -6.77 18.40 1.87
CA GLU A 108 -5.84 18.60 0.76
C GLU A 108 -4.49 17.95 1.07
N LYS A 109 -3.97 18.16 2.29
CA LYS A 109 -2.76 17.48 2.73
C LYS A 109 -2.93 15.97 2.75
N ILE A 110 -4.03 15.45 3.29
CA ILE A 110 -4.30 14.00 3.32
C ILE A 110 -4.24 13.42 1.91
N VAL A 111 -4.96 14.02 0.95
CA VAL A 111 -4.99 13.55 -0.44
C VAL A 111 -3.62 13.66 -1.11
N SER A 112 -2.87 14.73 -0.84
CA SER A 112 -1.51 14.92 -1.40
C SER A 112 -0.53 13.82 -0.99
N LEU A 113 -0.74 13.20 0.19
CA LEU A 113 0.05 12.08 0.68
C LEU A 113 -0.29 10.77 -0.02
N LYS A 114 -1.32 10.71 -0.88
CA LYS A 114 -1.74 9.51 -1.61
C LYS A 114 -1.83 8.27 -0.70
N PRO A 115 -2.58 8.33 0.40
CA PRO A 115 -2.72 7.20 1.30
C PRO A 115 -3.45 6.05 0.62
N ASP A 116 -3.08 4.83 0.96
CA ASP A 116 -3.82 3.61 0.62
C ASP A 116 -4.70 3.13 1.78
N LEU A 117 -4.63 3.78 2.95
CA LEU A 117 -5.55 3.64 4.07
C LEU A 117 -5.55 4.90 4.95
N CYS A 118 -6.73 5.34 5.38
CA CYS A 118 -6.88 6.27 6.49
C CYS A 118 -7.51 5.56 7.70
N LEU A 119 -7.01 5.87 8.89
CA LEU A 119 -7.58 5.40 10.15
C LEU A 119 -8.28 6.57 10.87
N ALA A 120 -9.50 6.35 11.33
CA ALA A 120 -10.32 7.38 11.98
C ALA A 120 -11.07 6.86 13.21
N VAL A 121 -11.52 7.78 14.06
CA VAL A 121 -12.37 7.53 15.23
C VAL A 121 -13.68 8.29 15.06
N ARG A 122 -14.83 7.61 15.22
CA ARG A 122 -16.17 8.21 14.97
C ARG A 122 -16.41 9.50 15.75
N ASP A 123 -16.15 9.49 17.05
CA ASP A 123 -16.42 10.65 17.93
C ASP A 123 -15.28 11.71 17.90
N GLY A 124 -14.21 11.44 17.16
CA GLY A 124 -13.06 12.32 17.05
C GLY A 124 -12.97 13.06 15.72
N ASN A 125 -13.33 12.39 14.62
CA ASN A 125 -13.18 12.92 13.27
C ASN A 125 -14.53 13.36 12.70
N PRO A 126 -14.64 14.56 12.11
CA PRO A 126 -15.89 15.01 11.53
C PRO A 126 -16.34 14.07 10.40
N LYS A 127 -17.55 13.51 10.52
CA LYS A 127 -18.10 12.55 9.54
C LYS A 127 -18.01 13.07 8.10
N HIS A 128 -18.33 14.34 7.88
CA HIS A 128 -18.30 14.95 6.55
C HIS A 128 -16.90 14.98 5.92
N ILE A 129 -15.82 14.97 6.72
CA ILE A 129 -14.45 14.85 6.20
C ILE A 129 -14.14 13.40 5.86
N VAL A 130 -14.49 12.47 6.74
CA VAL A 130 -14.34 11.02 6.48
C VAL A 130 -15.07 10.64 5.18
N ASP A 131 -16.32 11.08 5.00
CA ASP A 131 -17.11 10.83 3.80
C ASP A 131 -16.44 11.39 2.54
N LYS A 132 -15.83 12.59 2.61
CA LYS A 132 -15.09 13.18 1.49
C LYS A 132 -13.84 12.38 1.12
N ILE A 133 -13.08 11.90 2.11
CA ILE A 133 -11.91 11.04 1.87
C ILE A 133 -12.36 9.75 1.18
N THR A 134 -13.42 9.11 1.67
CA THR A 134 -14.00 7.90 1.06
C THR A 134 -14.50 8.16 -0.37
N ALA A 135 -15.16 9.30 -0.62
CA ALA A 135 -15.65 9.66 -1.95
C ALA A 135 -14.53 9.89 -2.98
N LEU A 136 -13.30 10.14 -2.53
CA LEU A 136 -12.10 10.23 -3.38
C LEU A 136 -11.46 8.87 -3.65
N GLY A 137 -12.07 7.77 -3.19
CA GLY A 137 -11.58 6.40 -3.39
C GLY A 137 -10.48 5.97 -2.41
N ILE A 138 -10.25 6.76 -1.34
CA ILE A 138 -9.32 6.39 -0.27
C ILE A 138 -10.10 5.61 0.78
N PRO A 139 -9.73 4.36 1.11
CA PRO A 139 -10.42 3.60 2.14
C PRO A 139 -10.18 4.22 3.51
N VAL A 140 -11.25 4.30 4.31
CA VAL A 140 -11.20 4.84 5.67
C VAL A 140 -11.74 3.79 6.64
N TYR A 141 -10.89 3.21 7.47
CA TYR A 141 -11.31 2.32 8.54
C TYR A 141 -11.62 3.15 9.80
N THR A 142 -12.85 3.07 10.31
CA THR A 142 -13.28 3.87 11.47
C THR A 142 -13.60 2.99 12.67
N ILE A 143 -12.91 3.26 13.77
CA ILE A 143 -13.22 2.66 15.07
C ILE A 143 -14.18 3.57 15.86
N ASP A 144 -14.94 2.97 16.76
CA ASP A 144 -15.87 3.62 17.67
C ASP A 144 -15.99 2.84 19.00
N PRO A 145 -14.89 2.64 19.75
CA PRO A 145 -14.98 1.90 20.99
C PRO A 145 -15.73 2.70 22.06
N ARG A 146 -16.65 2.04 22.78
CA ARG A 146 -17.50 2.63 23.83
C ARG A 146 -17.17 2.18 25.24
N ASN A 147 -16.35 1.15 25.39
CA ASN A 147 -15.89 0.58 26.65
C ASN A 147 -14.52 -0.07 26.46
N LEU A 148 -13.95 -0.60 27.55
CA LEU A 148 -12.61 -1.19 27.54
C LEU A 148 -12.55 -2.41 26.62
N GLU A 149 -13.59 -3.24 26.64
CA GLU A 149 -13.69 -4.43 25.81
C GLU A 149 -13.62 -4.06 24.32
N GLU A 150 -14.37 -3.05 23.89
CA GLU A 150 -14.37 -2.57 22.52
C GLU A 150 -13.05 -1.88 22.12
N ILE A 151 -12.32 -1.29 23.07
CA ILE A 151 -10.94 -0.81 22.82
C ILE A 151 -10.04 -2.00 22.48
N MET A 152 -10.13 -3.09 23.25
CA MET A 152 -9.33 -4.29 23.00
C MET A 152 -9.69 -4.93 21.64
N GLU A 153 -10.98 -4.95 21.29
CA GLU A 153 -11.44 -5.38 19.97
C GLU A 153 -10.90 -4.48 18.85
N ALA A 154 -10.89 -3.16 19.05
CA ALA A 154 -10.32 -2.21 18.08
C ALA A 154 -8.84 -2.49 17.83
N VAL A 155 -8.04 -2.76 18.87
CA VAL A 155 -6.61 -3.12 18.72
C VAL A 155 -6.46 -4.44 17.94
N GLN A 156 -7.25 -5.46 18.25
CA GLN A 156 -7.21 -6.73 17.52
C GLN A 156 -7.61 -6.58 16.05
N MET A 157 -8.61 -5.74 15.77
CA MET A 157 -9.06 -5.47 14.41
C MET A 157 -8.02 -4.67 13.63
N LEU A 158 -7.40 -3.66 14.25
CA LEU A 158 -6.28 -2.94 13.64
C LEU A 158 -5.11 -3.88 13.34
N GLY A 159 -4.80 -4.85 14.21
CA GLY A 159 -3.79 -5.87 13.94
C GLY A 159 -4.10 -6.82 12.77
N LYS A 160 -5.37 -6.90 12.33
CA LYS A 160 -5.77 -7.63 11.11
C LYS A 160 -5.75 -6.74 9.87
N VAL A 161 -6.04 -5.45 10.06
CA VAL A 161 -6.11 -4.45 8.98
C VAL A 161 -4.70 -4.02 8.52
N LEU A 162 -3.72 -4.03 9.44
CA LEU A 162 -2.34 -3.60 9.20
C LEU A 162 -1.46 -4.77 8.79
#